data_AF-A0A7K0WAE2-F1
#
_entry.id   AF-A0A7K0WAE2-F1
#
_cell.length_a   1.000
_cell.length_b   1.000
_cell.length_c   1.000
_cell.angle_alpha   90.00
_cell.angle_beta   90.00
_cell.angle_gamma   90.00
#
_symmetry.space_group_name_H-M   'P 1'
#
loop_
_entity.id
_entity.type
_entity.pdbx_description
1 polymer ?
#
loop_
_entity_poly.entity_id
_entity_poly.type
_entity_poly.pdbx_seq_one_letter_code
_entity_poly.pdbx_strand_id
1 'polypeptide(L)'
;HDGAYNHVLEQVSAVLTNHEISYIKWDHNRVLVDAGHLGRAGVRTQTEAIYRLFAELKRRHPGLEIESCASGGARIDLGVIDFVDRFWTSDNNDALERQRIQRWTAQVIPPEMLGTHIGPTHGHQTGRTLELSMRAITALFGHAGIEWNITEATHEERAYLKTWAAYYKNNRALLHSGRMVRVDYPDENGYLHGVSAHDKSRAIFAYVQLTPTDVIHPAELKFPDLDPRATYMVKAVYPAGKPRFMLISPPAWMEGVKISGSALAHSGLAAPILAPANAFIIEITKI
;
A
#
# COMPACT_ATOMS: atom_id res chain seq x y z
N HIS A 1 34.69 7.89 -5.03
CA HIS A 1 35.54 9.09 -5.15
C HIS A 1 35.11 10.08 -4.09
N ASP A 2 35.95 10.36 -3.10
CA ASP A 2 35.54 11.13 -1.92
C ASP A 2 35.14 12.57 -2.24
N GLY A 3 35.77 13.20 -3.23
CA GLY A 3 35.37 14.53 -3.69
C GLY A 3 33.93 14.58 -4.22
N ALA A 4 33.48 13.52 -4.90
CA ALA A 4 32.11 13.46 -5.43
C ALA A 4 31.10 13.21 -4.30
N TYR A 5 31.44 12.31 -3.38
CA TYR A 5 30.64 12.05 -2.17
C TYR A 5 30.44 13.32 -1.34
N ASN A 6 31.54 14.03 -1.02
CA ASN A 6 31.49 15.25 -0.21
C ASN A 6 30.68 16.35 -0.92
N HIS A 7 30.87 16.52 -2.23
CA HIS A 7 30.10 17.50 -2.98
C HIS A 7 28.59 17.24 -2.86
N VAL A 8 28.13 16.00 -3.12
CA VAL A 8 26.71 15.66 -3.04
C VAL A 8 26.18 15.82 -1.61
N LEU A 9 26.92 15.33 -0.61
CA LEU A 9 26.53 15.46 0.80
C LEU A 9 26.33 16.91 1.22
N GLU A 10 27.31 17.77 0.95
CA GLU A 10 27.25 19.17 1.39
C GLU A 10 26.16 19.95 0.63
N GLN A 11 25.94 19.68 -0.66
CA GLN A 11 24.86 20.33 -1.42
C GLN A 11 23.48 19.96 -0.89
N VAL A 12 23.23 18.67 -0.66
CA VAL A 12 21.95 18.21 -0.09
C VAL A 12 21.78 18.74 1.32
N SER A 13 22.83 18.65 2.15
CA SER A 13 22.80 19.15 3.53
C SER A 13 22.53 20.65 3.59
N ALA A 14 23.08 21.45 2.68
CA ALA A 14 22.84 22.89 2.64
C ALA A 14 21.36 23.22 2.37
N VAL A 15 20.71 22.50 1.44
CA VAL A 15 19.27 22.66 1.17
C VAL A 15 18.45 22.29 2.41
N LEU A 16 18.77 21.17 3.05
CA LEU A 16 18.08 20.73 4.27
C LEU A 16 18.29 21.68 5.45
N THR A 17 19.46 22.31 5.60
CA THR A 17 19.72 23.30 6.65
C THR A 17 18.95 24.60 6.43
N ASN A 18 18.80 25.02 5.18
CA ASN A 18 18.22 26.33 4.84
C ASN A 18 16.69 26.32 4.76
N HIS A 19 16.05 25.16 4.89
CA HIS A 19 14.61 24.98 4.73
C HIS A 19 14.07 23.97 5.75
N GLU A 20 12.80 24.11 6.13
CA GLU A 20 12.12 23.16 7.04
C GLU A 20 11.70 21.87 6.29
N ILE A 21 12.67 21.15 5.75
CA ILE A 21 12.47 19.90 5.01
C ILE A 21 12.71 18.73 5.95
N SER A 22 11.64 17.99 6.25
CA SER A 22 11.67 16.76 7.07
C SER A 22 11.60 15.48 6.23
N TYR A 23 11.49 15.61 4.91
CA TYR A 23 11.31 14.48 4.01
C TYR A 23 12.01 14.70 2.66
N ILE A 24 12.74 13.70 2.17
CA ILE A 24 13.23 13.64 0.79
C ILE A 24 12.90 12.31 0.12
N LYS A 25 12.57 12.38 -1.18
CA LYS A 25 12.53 11.22 -2.07
C LYS A 25 13.86 11.14 -2.82
N TRP A 26 14.65 10.12 -2.55
CA TRP A 26 15.95 9.92 -3.20
C TRP A 26 15.81 8.96 -4.38
N ASP A 27 15.84 9.50 -5.60
CA ASP A 27 15.63 8.72 -6.82
C ASP A 27 16.93 8.35 -7.55
N HIS A 28 16.89 7.25 -8.31
CA HIS A 28 18.00 6.76 -9.13
C HIS A 28 17.49 6.14 -10.43
N ASN A 29 17.32 6.99 -11.45
CA ASN A 29 16.57 6.68 -12.68
C ASN A 29 17.36 6.00 -13.80
N ARG A 30 18.48 5.35 -13.48
CA ARG A 30 19.25 4.60 -14.48
C ARG A 30 20.04 3.48 -13.84
N VAL A 31 20.26 2.42 -14.61
CA VAL A 31 21.27 1.41 -14.27
C VAL A 31 22.67 1.99 -14.45
N LEU A 32 23.61 1.42 -13.71
CA LEU A 32 25.02 1.77 -13.85
C LEU A 32 25.56 1.12 -15.14
N VAL A 33 26.10 1.94 -16.03
CA VAL A 33 26.77 1.53 -17.26
C VAL A 33 28.22 1.98 -17.14
N ASP A 34 29.18 1.10 -17.48
CA ASP A 34 30.62 1.34 -17.33
C ASP A 34 31.01 1.83 -15.93
N ALA A 35 30.50 1.13 -14.90
CA ALA A 35 30.67 1.44 -13.49
C ALA A 35 32.09 1.14 -12.98
N GLY A 36 33.11 1.69 -13.63
CA GLY A 36 34.52 1.56 -13.29
C GLY A 36 35.12 2.86 -12.77
N HIS A 37 36.12 2.75 -11.89
CA HIS A 37 36.93 3.87 -11.45
C HIS A 37 38.40 3.43 -11.42
N LEU A 38 39.26 4.14 -12.18
CA LEU A 38 40.70 3.84 -12.28
C LEU A 38 41.00 2.37 -12.61
N GLY A 39 40.25 1.81 -13.57
CA GLY A 39 40.41 0.43 -14.02
C GLY A 39 39.86 -0.64 -13.06
N ARG A 40 39.11 -0.26 -12.02
CA ARG A 40 38.49 -1.19 -11.05
C ARG A 40 36.97 -1.09 -11.08
N ALA A 41 36.27 -2.18 -10.80
CA ALA A 41 34.83 -2.18 -10.62
C ALA A 41 34.42 -1.28 -9.43
N GLY A 42 33.46 -0.40 -9.65
CA GLY A 42 33.05 0.65 -8.70
C GLY A 42 31.67 0.46 -8.07
N VAL A 43 30.87 -0.51 -8.55
CA VAL A 43 29.47 -0.72 -8.10
C VAL A 43 29.38 -0.85 -6.59
N ARG A 44 30.15 -1.76 -5.99
CA ARG A 44 30.14 -1.98 -4.54
C ARG A 44 30.53 -0.71 -3.78
N THR A 45 31.60 -0.04 -4.19
CA THR A 45 32.07 1.19 -3.55
C THR A 45 31.00 2.30 -3.62
N GLN A 46 30.26 2.38 -4.72
CA GLN A 46 29.14 3.33 -4.86
C GLN A 46 27.98 2.94 -3.93
N THR A 47 27.63 1.66 -3.83
CA THR A 47 26.60 1.16 -2.92
C THR A 47 26.94 1.48 -1.46
N GLU A 48 28.16 1.19 -1.03
CA GLU A 48 28.62 1.52 0.34
C GLU A 48 28.64 3.05 0.56
N ALA A 49 28.99 3.83 -0.46
CA ALA A 49 28.97 5.28 -0.38
C ALA A 49 27.54 5.84 -0.23
N ILE A 50 26.53 5.27 -0.91
CA ILE A 50 25.15 5.75 -0.74
C ILE A 50 24.59 5.41 0.65
N TYR A 51 24.93 4.25 1.20
CA TYR A 51 24.56 3.90 2.58
C TYR A 51 25.18 4.88 3.58
N ARG A 52 26.47 5.17 3.43
CA ARG A 52 27.16 6.19 4.25
C ARG A 52 26.53 7.57 4.09
N LEU A 53 26.11 7.93 2.87
CA LEU A 53 25.49 9.23 2.60
C LEU A 53 24.16 9.37 3.35
N PHE A 54 23.29 8.37 3.28
CA PHE A 54 21.99 8.38 3.97
C PHE A 54 22.17 8.43 5.49
N ALA A 55 23.08 7.61 6.03
CA ALA A 55 23.39 7.64 7.46
C ALA A 55 23.89 9.02 7.91
N GLU A 56 24.79 9.64 7.15
CA GLU A 56 25.34 10.95 7.48
C GLU A 56 24.31 12.08 7.34
N LEU A 57 23.43 12.03 6.34
CA LEU A 57 22.32 12.98 6.21
C LEU A 57 21.37 12.88 7.41
N LYS A 58 20.94 11.68 7.82
CA LYS A 58 20.08 11.51 9.00
C LYS A 58 20.78 11.92 10.30
N ARG A 59 22.10 11.73 10.40
CA ARG A 59 22.90 12.20 11.54
C ARG A 59 22.94 13.73 11.63
N ARG A 60 23.10 14.42 10.49
CA ARG A 60 23.14 15.89 10.43
C ARG A 60 21.77 16.54 10.57
N HIS A 61 20.71 15.84 10.15
CA HIS A 61 19.33 16.33 10.13
C HIS A 61 18.41 15.39 10.90
N PRO A 62 18.42 15.43 12.25
CA PRO A 62 17.55 14.59 13.07
C PRO A 62 16.07 14.78 12.71
N GLY A 63 15.37 13.67 12.46
CA GLY A 63 13.97 13.68 12.02
C GLY A 63 13.78 13.72 10.49
N LEU A 64 14.86 13.77 9.70
CA LEU A 64 14.78 13.58 8.25
C LEU A 64 14.33 12.16 7.91
N GLU A 65 13.26 12.07 7.14
CA GLU A 65 12.81 10.84 6.50
C GLU A 65 13.34 10.74 5.07
N ILE A 66 13.82 9.56 4.69
CA ILE A 66 14.29 9.25 3.34
C ILE A 66 13.39 8.17 2.72
N GLU A 67 12.77 8.48 1.58
CA GLU A 67 12.13 7.50 0.71
C GLU A 67 13.09 7.09 -0.42
N SER A 68 13.51 5.82 -0.44
CA SER A 68 14.30 5.28 -1.54
C SER A 68 13.44 5.08 -2.78
N CYS A 69 13.91 5.59 -3.90
CA CYS A 69 13.31 5.40 -5.21
C CYS A 69 14.40 5.05 -6.24
N ALA A 70 14.05 4.18 -7.18
CA ALA A 70 14.85 3.90 -8.35
C ALA A 70 13.87 3.59 -9.50
N SER A 71 13.32 4.64 -10.10
CA SER A 71 12.20 4.53 -11.07
C SER A 71 11.05 3.66 -10.52
N GLY A 72 10.61 3.98 -9.30
CA GLY A 72 9.82 3.06 -8.49
C GLY A 72 10.71 2.15 -7.64
N GLY A 73 10.39 0.86 -7.65
CA GLY A 73 10.88 -0.12 -6.69
C GLY A 73 12.14 -0.89 -7.11
N ALA A 74 12.95 -0.40 -8.06
CA ALA A 74 14.09 -1.17 -8.57
C ALA A 74 15.24 -1.35 -7.56
N ARG A 75 15.14 -0.76 -6.37
CA ARG A 75 16.11 -0.86 -5.26
C ARG A 75 15.39 -0.96 -3.91
N ILE A 76 14.40 -1.86 -3.88
CA ILE A 76 13.72 -2.31 -2.66
C ILE A 76 14.42 -3.58 -2.21
N ASP A 77 15.26 -3.47 -1.18
CA ASP A 77 16.08 -4.57 -0.70
C ASP A 77 16.42 -4.41 0.79
N LEU A 78 16.81 -5.52 1.41
CA LEU A 78 17.20 -5.58 2.82
C LEU A 78 18.58 -4.94 3.10
N GLY A 79 19.35 -4.57 2.08
CA GLY A 79 20.63 -3.88 2.29
C GLY A 79 20.43 -2.40 2.57
N VAL A 80 19.56 -1.74 1.81
CA VAL A 80 19.27 -0.30 1.98
C VAL A 80 18.22 -0.03 3.07
N ILE A 81 17.44 -1.03 3.48
CA ILE A 81 16.31 -0.89 4.43
C ILE A 81 16.70 -0.20 5.74
N ASP A 82 17.91 -0.45 6.26
CA ASP A 82 18.40 0.14 7.52
C ASP A 82 18.76 1.63 7.40
N PHE A 83 18.81 2.15 6.17
CA PHE A 83 19.24 3.52 5.86
C PHE A 83 18.09 4.43 5.41
N VAL A 84 16.89 3.88 5.22
CA VAL A 84 15.73 4.60 4.67
C VAL A 84 14.49 4.32 5.50
N ASP A 85 13.51 5.22 5.42
CA ASP A 85 12.29 5.13 6.21
C ASP A 85 11.17 4.46 5.41
N ARG A 86 11.25 4.52 4.08
CA ARG A 86 10.32 3.85 3.16
C ARG A 86 10.88 3.74 1.75
N PHE A 87 10.13 3.06 0.91
CA PHE A 87 10.39 2.84 -0.50
C PHE A 87 9.25 3.36 -1.34
N TRP A 88 9.57 3.96 -2.48
CA TRP A 88 8.57 4.13 -3.53
C TRP A 88 8.37 2.80 -4.25
N THR A 89 7.21 2.17 -4.03
CA THR A 89 6.97 0.78 -4.47
C THR A 89 7.08 0.60 -5.98
N SER A 90 6.54 1.55 -6.77
CA SER A 90 6.46 1.47 -8.23
C SER A 90 5.99 2.79 -8.82
N ASP A 91 6.60 3.26 -9.91
CA ASP A 91 6.07 4.40 -10.68
C ASP A 91 4.71 4.09 -11.33
N ASN A 92 4.42 2.82 -11.57
CA ASN A 92 3.07 2.42 -11.95
C ASN A 92 2.14 2.50 -10.73
N ASN A 93 1.32 3.55 -10.68
CA ASN A 93 0.31 3.79 -9.64
C ASN A 93 -1.12 3.39 -10.10
N ASP A 94 -1.24 2.63 -11.19
CA ASP A 94 -2.49 1.98 -11.58
C ASP A 94 -2.91 0.98 -10.49
N ALA A 95 -4.11 1.18 -9.95
CA ALA A 95 -4.59 0.44 -8.80
C ALA A 95 -4.76 -1.08 -9.05
N LEU A 96 -5.02 -1.48 -10.30
CA LEU A 96 -5.16 -2.89 -10.67
C LEU A 96 -3.78 -3.56 -10.78
N GLU A 97 -2.78 -2.94 -11.40
CA GLU A 97 -1.39 -3.45 -11.38
C GLU A 97 -0.83 -3.50 -9.95
N ARG A 98 -1.14 -2.47 -9.16
CA ARG A 98 -0.71 -2.35 -7.77
C ARG A 98 -1.20 -3.50 -6.89
N GLN A 99 -2.29 -4.20 -7.23
CA GLN A 99 -2.71 -5.41 -6.53
C GLN A 99 -1.62 -6.47 -6.52
N ARG A 100 -1.07 -6.77 -7.70
CA ARG A 100 -0.01 -7.78 -7.83
C ARG A 100 1.30 -7.26 -7.25
N ILE A 101 1.68 -6.03 -7.58
CA ILE A 101 2.94 -5.42 -7.11
C ILE A 101 3.00 -5.43 -5.58
N GLN A 102 1.98 -4.88 -4.92
CA GLN A 102 1.95 -4.79 -3.45
C GLN A 102 1.87 -6.17 -2.80
N ARG A 103 1.07 -7.10 -3.35
CA ARG A 103 0.94 -8.47 -2.79
C ARG A 103 2.30 -9.17 -2.67
N TRP A 104 3.16 -9.00 -3.67
CA TRP A 104 4.47 -9.66 -3.71
C TRP A 104 5.58 -8.86 -3.03
N THR A 105 5.60 -7.52 -3.13
CA THR A 105 6.58 -6.72 -2.39
C THR A 105 6.40 -6.86 -0.88
N ALA A 106 5.14 -6.91 -0.40
CA ALA A 106 4.79 -7.12 1.00
C ALA A 106 5.06 -8.56 1.52
N GLN A 107 5.74 -9.42 0.74
CA GLN A 107 6.29 -10.68 1.23
C GLN A 107 7.54 -10.47 2.09
N VAL A 108 8.31 -9.43 1.79
CA VAL A 108 9.64 -9.19 2.37
C VAL A 108 9.69 -7.87 3.12
N ILE A 109 9.03 -6.85 2.59
CA ILE A 109 9.06 -5.49 3.17
C ILE A 109 7.74 -5.22 3.87
N PRO A 110 7.77 -4.71 5.11
CA PRO A 110 6.55 -4.46 5.86
C PRO A 110 5.74 -3.30 5.23
N PRO A 111 4.40 -3.32 5.28
CA PRO A 111 3.59 -2.40 4.49
C PRO A 111 3.81 -0.91 4.80
N GLU A 112 4.13 -0.56 6.04
CA GLU A 112 4.45 0.80 6.48
C GLU A 112 5.68 1.41 5.81
N MET A 113 6.55 0.57 5.24
CA MET A 113 7.72 1.01 4.46
C MET A 113 7.41 1.08 2.95
N LEU A 114 6.22 0.72 2.50
CA LEU A 114 5.86 0.66 1.08
C LEU A 114 4.95 1.82 0.70
N GLY A 115 5.46 2.78 -0.07
CA GLY A 115 4.69 3.91 -0.60
C GLY A 115 3.56 3.43 -1.52
N THR A 116 2.32 3.77 -1.15
CA THR A 116 1.10 3.41 -1.89
C THR A 116 0.21 4.63 -2.08
N HIS A 117 0.18 5.19 -3.29
CA HIS A 117 -0.54 6.44 -3.55
C HIS A 117 -1.78 6.23 -4.41
N ILE A 118 -2.81 7.04 -4.15
CA ILE A 118 -3.93 7.22 -5.07
C ILE A 118 -3.41 7.97 -6.29
N GLY A 119 -3.31 7.27 -7.42
CA GLY A 119 -3.00 7.87 -8.72
C GLY A 119 -4.18 8.60 -9.37
N PRO A 120 -3.95 9.25 -10.53
CA PRO A 120 -4.99 9.94 -11.28
C PRO A 120 -6.11 9.00 -11.75
N THR A 121 -7.26 9.58 -12.11
CA THR A 121 -8.40 8.81 -12.65
C THR A 121 -8.04 8.08 -13.93
N HIS A 122 -7.26 8.71 -14.81
CA HIS A 122 -6.68 8.10 -16.00
C HIS A 122 -5.19 7.83 -15.75
N GLY A 123 -4.81 6.56 -15.65
CA GLY A 123 -3.45 6.14 -15.29
C GLY A 123 -2.44 6.44 -16.40
N HIS A 124 -1.30 7.04 -16.05
CA HIS A 124 -0.28 7.43 -17.03
C HIS A 124 0.48 6.24 -17.64
N GLN A 125 0.68 5.16 -16.89
CA GLN A 125 1.49 4.01 -17.33
C GLN A 125 0.67 2.97 -18.11
N THR A 126 -0.62 2.84 -17.79
CA THR A 126 -1.50 1.81 -18.36
C THR A 126 -2.57 2.38 -19.28
N GLY A 127 -2.87 3.68 -19.20
CA GLY A 127 -4.00 4.31 -19.88
C GLY A 127 -5.38 3.87 -19.36
N ARG A 128 -5.45 3.11 -18.26
CA ARG A 128 -6.74 2.67 -17.70
C ARG A 128 -7.43 3.81 -16.95
N THR A 129 -8.76 3.76 -16.96
CA THR A 129 -9.59 4.57 -16.07
C THR A 129 -10.17 3.66 -14.98
N LEU A 130 -9.89 4.00 -13.72
CA LEU A 130 -10.33 3.20 -12.57
C LEU A 130 -11.15 4.03 -11.59
N GLU A 131 -12.20 3.41 -11.06
CA GLU A 131 -13.06 4.00 -10.03
C GLU A 131 -12.27 4.39 -8.78
N LEU A 132 -12.71 5.43 -8.08
CA LEU A 132 -12.03 5.90 -6.86
C LEU A 132 -12.03 4.82 -5.77
N SER A 133 -13.07 3.99 -5.68
CA SER A 133 -13.14 2.87 -4.73
C SER A 133 -11.91 1.96 -4.85
N MET A 134 -11.56 1.55 -6.06
CA MET A 134 -10.38 0.72 -6.35
C MET A 134 -9.08 1.45 -6.05
N ARG A 135 -8.93 2.68 -6.56
CA ARG A 135 -7.70 3.48 -6.37
C ARG A 135 -7.41 3.75 -4.89
N ALA A 136 -8.43 4.18 -4.15
CA ALA A 136 -8.30 4.57 -2.75
C ALA A 136 -8.08 3.36 -1.84
N ILE A 137 -8.79 2.25 -2.05
CA ILE A 137 -8.62 1.05 -1.21
C ILE A 137 -7.26 0.40 -1.41
N THR A 138 -6.78 0.35 -2.66
CA THR A 138 -5.44 -0.15 -2.98
C THR A 138 -4.35 0.62 -2.23
N ALA A 139 -4.53 1.93 -2.05
CA ALA A 139 -3.57 2.80 -1.40
C ALA A 139 -3.59 2.71 0.15
N LEU A 140 -4.56 2.02 0.78
CA LEU A 140 -4.72 2.02 2.24
C LEU A 140 -3.69 1.18 2.99
N PHE A 141 -3.25 0.07 2.41
CA PHE A 141 -2.52 -0.95 3.16
C PHE A 141 -1.03 -0.68 3.29
N GLY A 142 -0.46 0.26 2.53
CA GLY A 142 0.92 0.67 2.67
C GLY A 142 1.09 2.01 3.42
N HIS A 143 2.20 2.68 3.14
CA HIS A 143 2.39 4.08 3.47
C HIS A 143 1.55 4.95 2.52
N ALA A 144 0.30 5.19 2.91
CA ALA A 144 -0.71 5.80 2.05
C ALA A 144 -0.42 7.27 1.71
N GLY A 145 -0.68 7.65 0.47
CA GLY A 145 -0.57 9.03 -0.02
C GLY A 145 -1.45 9.31 -1.24
N ILE A 146 -1.33 10.51 -1.81
CA ILE A 146 -2.08 10.93 -3.00
C ILE A 146 -1.07 11.49 -4.01
N GLU A 147 -1.11 10.96 -5.22
CA GLU A 147 -0.27 11.38 -6.35
C GLU A 147 -1.18 11.70 -7.53
N TRP A 148 -2.05 12.68 -7.29
CA TRP A 148 -3.10 13.11 -8.21
C TRP A 148 -3.26 14.63 -8.08
N ASN A 149 -3.47 15.32 -9.20
CA ASN A 149 -3.85 16.73 -9.19
C ASN A 149 -5.28 16.88 -8.62
N ILE A 150 -5.37 17.09 -7.31
CA ILE A 150 -6.66 17.21 -6.60
C ILE A 150 -7.47 18.46 -6.99
N THR A 151 -6.90 19.39 -7.76
CA THR A 151 -7.65 20.54 -8.29
C THR A 151 -8.59 20.15 -9.43
N GLU A 152 -8.31 19.04 -10.11
CA GLU A 152 -9.14 18.45 -11.16
C GLU A 152 -10.20 17.48 -10.61
N ALA A 153 -10.08 17.10 -9.34
CA ALA A 153 -11.04 16.23 -8.67
C ALA A 153 -12.41 16.91 -8.55
N THR A 154 -13.47 16.15 -8.80
CA THR A 154 -14.84 16.60 -8.59
C THR A 154 -15.11 16.94 -7.12
N HIS A 155 -16.20 17.65 -6.84
CA HIS A 155 -16.58 17.93 -5.45
C HIS A 155 -16.82 16.64 -4.65
N GLU A 156 -17.46 15.64 -5.27
CA GLU A 156 -17.73 14.34 -4.66
C GLU A 156 -16.44 13.56 -4.38
N GLU A 157 -15.52 13.47 -5.35
CA GLU A 157 -14.23 12.79 -5.13
C GLU A 157 -13.44 13.44 -3.99
N ARG A 158 -13.43 14.77 -3.89
CA ARG A 158 -12.77 15.46 -2.76
C ARG A 158 -13.42 15.14 -1.42
N ALA A 159 -14.73 14.99 -1.37
CA ALA A 159 -15.43 14.55 -0.16
C ALA A 159 -15.02 13.11 0.21
N TYR A 160 -14.92 12.20 -0.75
CA TYR A 160 -14.45 10.83 -0.54
C TYR A 160 -12.97 10.76 -0.16
N LEU A 161 -12.11 11.61 -0.72
CA LEU A 161 -10.71 11.70 -0.30
C LEU A 161 -10.59 12.15 1.17
N LYS A 162 -11.47 13.04 1.64
CA LYS A 162 -11.50 13.47 3.04
C LYS A 162 -11.90 12.31 3.97
N THR A 163 -12.93 11.53 3.60
CA THR A 163 -13.34 10.36 4.39
C THR A 163 -12.27 9.28 4.38
N TRP A 164 -11.60 9.08 3.24
CA TRP A 164 -10.51 8.12 3.09
C TRP A 164 -9.31 8.50 3.96
N ALA A 165 -8.91 9.77 3.94
CA ALA A 165 -7.81 10.27 4.75
C ALA A 165 -8.11 10.14 6.25
N ALA A 166 -9.35 10.41 6.67
CA ALA A 166 -9.78 10.20 8.05
C ALA A 166 -9.73 8.71 8.44
N TYR A 167 -10.23 7.83 7.56
CA TYR A 167 -10.19 6.39 7.76
C TYR A 167 -8.75 5.86 7.91
N TYR A 168 -7.84 6.27 7.01
CA TYR A 168 -6.43 5.91 7.11
C TYR A 168 -5.83 6.40 8.42
N LYS A 169 -6.02 7.67 8.80
CA LYS A 169 -5.47 8.21 10.06
C LYS A 169 -5.97 7.47 11.29
N ASN A 170 -7.25 7.08 11.32
CA ASN A 170 -7.86 6.35 12.43
C ASN A 170 -7.39 4.90 12.52
N ASN A 171 -6.95 4.31 11.41
CA ASN A 171 -6.62 2.90 11.33
C ASN A 171 -5.14 2.61 11.04
N ARG A 172 -4.30 3.61 10.73
CA ARG A 172 -2.90 3.43 10.32
C ARG A 172 -2.08 2.63 11.32
N ALA A 173 -2.35 2.79 12.62
CA ALA A 173 -1.69 1.98 13.65
C ALA A 173 -1.90 0.48 13.40
N LEU A 174 -3.14 0.05 13.10
CA LEU A 174 -3.46 -1.33 12.76
C LEU A 174 -2.98 -1.72 11.35
N LEU A 175 -3.11 -0.83 10.37
CA LEU A 175 -2.65 -1.09 8.99
C LEU A 175 -1.13 -1.31 8.92
N HIS A 176 -0.37 -0.63 9.76
CA HIS A 176 1.10 -0.70 9.80
C HIS A 176 1.61 -1.80 10.75
N SER A 177 1.05 -1.91 11.96
CA SER A 177 1.57 -2.86 12.97
C SER A 177 0.78 -4.16 13.10
N GLY A 178 -0.35 -4.28 12.39
CA GLY A 178 -1.14 -5.51 12.39
C GLY A 178 -0.42 -6.64 11.66
N ARG A 179 -0.82 -7.88 11.96
CA ARG A 179 -0.38 -9.03 11.18
C ARG A 179 -1.04 -8.97 9.81
N MET A 180 -0.23 -8.80 8.77
CA MET A 180 -0.68 -8.89 7.38
C MET A 180 -1.19 -10.32 7.09
N VAL A 181 -2.39 -10.42 6.55
CA VAL A 181 -3.05 -11.66 6.14
C VAL A 181 -3.33 -11.61 4.64
N ARG A 182 -2.73 -12.51 3.87
CA ARG A 182 -3.13 -12.81 2.49
C ARG A 182 -3.96 -14.08 2.49
N VAL A 183 -5.13 -14.02 1.86
CA VAL A 183 -5.94 -15.20 1.64
C VAL A 183 -5.64 -15.71 0.23
N ASP A 184 -5.49 -17.03 0.12
CA ASP A 184 -5.52 -17.73 -1.16
C ASP A 184 -6.98 -17.91 -1.54
N TYR A 185 -7.56 -16.81 -2.03
CA TYR A 185 -8.95 -16.79 -2.44
C TYR A 185 -9.14 -17.74 -3.64
N PRO A 186 -10.15 -18.63 -3.63
CA PRO A 186 -10.27 -19.68 -4.64
C PRO A 186 -10.47 -19.15 -6.07
N ASP A 187 -11.16 -18.02 -6.22
CA ASP A 187 -11.47 -17.47 -7.54
C ASP A 187 -10.35 -16.52 -7.99
N GLU A 188 -9.75 -16.77 -9.15
CA GLU A 188 -8.67 -15.94 -9.70
C GLU A 188 -9.09 -14.50 -10.03
N ASN A 189 -10.40 -14.28 -10.15
CA ASN A 189 -10.99 -12.98 -10.48
C ASN A 189 -10.99 -12.01 -9.29
N GLY A 190 -10.63 -12.45 -8.08
CA GLY A 190 -10.65 -11.63 -6.88
C GLY A 190 -9.49 -11.89 -5.93
N TYR A 191 -9.19 -10.89 -5.10
CA TYR A 191 -8.30 -11.03 -3.96
C TYR A 191 -9.02 -10.71 -2.66
N LEU A 192 -8.62 -11.42 -1.60
CA LEU A 192 -8.93 -11.10 -0.22
C LEU A 192 -7.61 -10.97 0.56
N HIS A 193 -7.39 -9.82 1.19
CA HIS A 193 -6.23 -9.57 2.03
C HIS A 193 -6.55 -8.54 3.10
N GLY A 194 -5.75 -8.46 4.15
CA GLY A 194 -6.03 -7.56 5.25
C GLY A 194 -4.93 -7.52 6.30
N VAL A 195 -5.27 -6.92 7.43
CA VAL A 195 -4.47 -6.91 8.66
C VAL A 195 -5.34 -7.34 9.84
N SER A 196 -4.78 -8.14 10.74
CA SER A 196 -5.40 -8.49 12.01
C SER A 196 -4.60 -7.89 13.17
N ALA A 197 -5.29 -7.48 14.23
CA ALA A 197 -4.62 -7.10 15.47
C ALA A 197 -3.98 -8.33 16.12
N HIS A 198 -2.80 -8.17 16.72
CA HIS A 198 -2.09 -9.27 17.37
C HIS A 198 -2.90 -9.95 18.48
N ASP A 199 -3.72 -9.17 19.20
CA ASP A 199 -4.61 -9.62 20.28
C ASP A 199 -5.96 -10.20 19.78
N LYS A 200 -6.16 -10.25 18.46
CA LYS A 200 -7.40 -10.74 17.81
C LYS A 200 -8.64 -9.92 18.13
N SER A 201 -8.50 -8.70 18.64
CA SER A 201 -9.61 -7.81 18.98
C SER A 201 -10.30 -7.23 17.74
N ARG A 202 -9.57 -7.01 16.64
CA ARG A 202 -10.11 -6.46 15.39
C ARG A 202 -9.27 -6.81 14.17
N ALA A 203 -9.86 -6.73 13.00
CA ALA A 203 -9.19 -6.87 11.71
C ALA A 203 -9.84 -5.98 10.64
N ILE A 204 -9.06 -5.63 9.62
CA ILE A 204 -9.49 -4.86 8.44
C ILE A 204 -9.05 -5.64 7.21
N PHE A 205 -10.01 -6.02 6.37
CA PHE A 205 -9.75 -6.72 5.11
C PHE A 205 -10.27 -5.90 3.92
N ALA A 206 -9.67 -6.10 2.75
CA ALA A 206 -10.20 -5.68 1.47
C ALA A 206 -10.58 -6.90 0.65
N TYR A 207 -11.80 -6.87 0.09
CA TYR A 207 -12.14 -7.69 -1.07
C TYR A 207 -11.95 -6.83 -2.32
N VAL A 208 -11.21 -7.37 -3.29
CA VAL A 208 -10.85 -6.69 -4.53
C VAL A 208 -11.27 -7.57 -5.70
N GLN A 209 -12.24 -7.09 -6.50
CA GLN A 209 -12.60 -7.72 -7.77
C GLN A 209 -11.64 -7.22 -8.85
N LEU A 210 -10.82 -8.11 -9.40
CA LEU A 210 -9.82 -7.81 -10.42
C LEU A 210 -10.45 -7.80 -11.82
N THR A 211 -11.13 -8.90 -12.16
CA THR A 211 -11.78 -9.16 -13.44
C THR A 211 -13.24 -9.57 -13.20
N PRO A 212 -14.10 -9.63 -14.23
CA PRO A 212 -15.46 -10.13 -14.06
C PRO A 212 -15.47 -11.57 -13.52
N THR A 213 -16.43 -11.86 -12.64
CA THR A 213 -16.74 -13.25 -12.28
C THR A 213 -17.48 -13.94 -13.43
N ASP A 214 -17.20 -15.21 -13.66
CA ASP A 214 -17.89 -16.11 -14.58
C ASP A 214 -18.95 -16.98 -13.88
N VAL A 215 -18.99 -16.94 -12.54
CA VAL A 215 -19.97 -17.67 -11.71
C VAL A 215 -21.00 -16.75 -11.07
N ILE A 216 -22.19 -17.30 -10.84
CA ILE A 216 -23.33 -16.61 -10.18
C ILE A 216 -23.13 -16.56 -8.65
N HIS A 217 -22.36 -17.49 -8.10
CA HIS A 217 -22.02 -17.57 -6.68
C HIS A 217 -20.50 -17.69 -6.54
N PRO A 218 -19.78 -16.57 -6.35
CA PRO A 218 -18.36 -16.60 -6.05
C PRO A 218 -18.08 -17.30 -4.72
N ALA A 219 -16.85 -17.77 -4.54
CA ALA A 219 -16.42 -18.42 -3.31
C ALA A 219 -16.64 -17.55 -2.06
N GLU A 220 -16.83 -18.17 -0.90
CA GLU A 220 -17.04 -17.42 0.33
C GLU A 220 -15.77 -16.67 0.77
N LEU A 221 -15.96 -15.45 1.30
CA LEU A 221 -14.92 -14.67 1.93
C LEU A 221 -14.57 -15.29 3.28
N LYS A 222 -13.44 -15.99 3.36
CA LYS A 222 -12.95 -16.64 4.58
C LYS A 222 -11.83 -15.81 5.21
N PHE A 223 -11.95 -15.59 6.52
CA PHE A 223 -11.05 -14.71 7.27
C PHE A 223 -10.24 -15.53 8.28
N PRO A 224 -9.02 -15.95 7.93
CA PRO A 224 -8.17 -16.67 8.86
C PRO A 224 -7.61 -15.71 9.93
N ASP A 225 -6.89 -16.28 10.91
CA ASP A 225 -6.13 -15.51 11.89
C ASP A 225 -7.00 -14.67 12.86
N LEU A 226 -8.20 -15.16 13.17
CA LEU A 226 -9.12 -14.69 14.22
C LEU A 226 -9.17 -15.68 15.41
N ASP A 227 -9.68 -15.25 16.57
CA ASP A 227 -9.93 -16.14 17.72
C ASP A 227 -11.17 -17.02 17.45
N PRO A 228 -11.03 -18.35 17.32
CA PRO A 228 -12.13 -19.22 16.92
C PRO A 228 -13.28 -19.26 17.94
N ARG A 229 -13.00 -18.92 19.21
CA ARG A 229 -13.98 -18.95 20.31
C ARG A 229 -14.68 -17.62 20.53
N ALA A 230 -14.20 -16.55 19.90
CA ALA A 230 -14.79 -15.22 20.01
C ALA A 230 -15.97 -15.05 19.05
N THR A 231 -16.87 -14.14 19.40
CA THR A 231 -17.86 -13.61 18.46
C THR A 231 -17.36 -12.28 17.92
N TYR A 232 -17.59 -12.03 16.64
CA TYR A 232 -17.21 -10.81 15.95
C TYR A 232 -18.43 -10.13 15.35
N MET A 233 -18.45 -8.81 15.39
CA MET A 233 -19.25 -7.97 14.51
C MET A 233 -18.48 -7.77 13.20
N VAL A 234 -19.11 -8.12 12.07
CA VAL A 234 -18.54 -7.94 10.73
C VAL A 234 -19.45 -7.07 9.89
N LYS A 235 -18.88 -6.09 9.18
CA LYS A 235 -19.62 -5.19 8.28
C LYS A 235 -18.73 -4.71 7.13
N ALA A 236 -19.36 -4.28 6.04
CA ALA A 236 -18.68 -3.57 4.97
C ALA A 236 -18.58 -2.06 5.29
N VAL A 237 -17.47 -1.44 4.92
CA VAL A 237 -17.27 0.02 5.01
C VAL A 237 -16.69 0.57 3.72
N TYR A 238 -17.01 1.83 3.44
CA TYR A 238 -16.78 2.48 2.15
C TYR A 238 -16.04 3.81 2.33
N PRO A 239 -14.76 3.77 2.77
CA PRO A 239 -14.05 4.99 3.17
C PRO A 239 -13.80 5.97 2.02
N ALA A 240 -13.99 5.55 0.77
CA ALA A 240 -13.81 6.37 -0.43
C ALA A 240 -15.00 6.24 -1.41
N GLY A 241 -16.21 6.08 -0.87
CA GLY A 241 -17.41 5.82 -1.68
C GLY A 241 -17.67 4.33 -1.91
N LYS A 242 -18.91 4.00 -2.30
CA LYS A 242 -19.31 2.61 -2.55
C LYS A 242 -18.66 2.08 -3.83
N PRO A 243 -18.27 0.80 -3.89
CA PRO A 243 -17.91 0.18 -5.16
C PRO A 243 -19.13 0.08 -6.08
N ARG A 244 -18.87 -0.16 -7.36
CA ARG A 244 -19.93 -0.54 -8.30
C ARG A 244 -20.28 -2.01 -8.11
N PHE A 245 -21.50 -2.30 -7.67
CA PHE A 245 -22.04 -3.65 -7.57
C PHE A 245 -22.68 -4.10 -8.90
N MET A 246 -22.64 -5.40 -9.19
CA MET A 246 -23.33 -6.03 -10.33
C MET A 246 -24.52 -6.91 -9.89
N LEU A 247 -24.79 -6.97 -8.59
CA LEU A 247 -25.97 -7.62 -8.01
C LEU A 247 -27.14 -6.63 -7.86
N ILE A 248 -28.36 -7.16 -7.87
CA ILE A 248 -29.57 -6.39 -7.52
C ILE A 248 -29.55 -6.01 -6.04
N SER A 249 -29.16 -6.94 -5.17
CA SER A 249 -29.07 -6.73 -3.73
C SER A 249 -27.76 -7.33 -3.19
N PRO A 250 -26.94 -6.55 -2.45
CA PRO A 250 -25.76 -7.07 -1.78
C PRO A 250 -26.11 -8.05 -0.65
N PRO A 251 -25.19 -8.95 -0.26
CA PRO A 251 -25.37 -9.82 0.90
C PRO A 251 -25.71 -9.05 2.19
N ALA A 252 -26.70 -9.53 2.94
CA ALA A 252 -27.20 -8.84 4.13
C ALA A 252 -26.14 -8.60 5.23
N TRP A 253 -25.12 -9.46 5.31
CA TRP A 253 -24.04 -9.32 6.30
C TRP A 253 -23.26 -8.01 6.14
N MET A 254 -23.27 -7.41 4.96
CA MET A 254 -22.52 -6.17 4.68
C MET A 254 -23.01 -4.99 5.52
N GLU A 255 -24.26 -5.02 6.00
CA GLU A 255 -24.82 -4.03 6.94
C GLU A 255 -24.45 -4.33 8.40
N GLY A 256 -23.98 -5.54 8.71
CA GLY A 256 -23.62 -5.99 10.04
C GLY A 256 -24.10 -7.41 10.34
N VAL A 257 -23.18 -8.29 10.76
CA VAL A 257 -23.51 -9.64 11.26
C VAL A 257 -22.67 -9.99 12.48
N LYS A 258 -23.29 -10.70 13.43
CA LYS A 258 -22.57 -11.34 14.54
C LYS A 258 -22.28 -12.79 14.19
N ILE A 259 -21.01 -13.17 14.19
CA ILE A 259 -20.58 -14.49 13.75
C ILE A 259 -19.32 -14.92 14.51
N SER A 260 -19.18 -16.21 14.79
CA SER A 260 -18.00 -16.71 15.50
C SER A 260 -16.76 -16.66 14.63
N GLY A 261 -15.58 -16.50 15.25
CA GLY A 261 -14.31 -16.57 14.54
C GLY A 261 -14.11 -17.91 13.82
N SER A 262 -14.61 -19.00 14.40
CA SER A 262 -14.57 -20.32 13.75
C SER A 262 -15.40 -20.36 12.46
N ALA A 263 -16.59 -19.77 12.46
CA ALA A 263 -17.42 -19.71 11.26
C ALA A 263 -16.82 -18.81 10.18
N LEU A 264 -16.22 -17.67 10.57
CA LEU A 264 -15.50 -16.78 9.64
C LEU A 264 -14.30 -17.46 8.96
N ALA A 265 -13.58 -18.32 9.69
CA ALA A 265 -12.41 -19.01 9.16
C ALA A 265 -12.77 -20.18 8.22
N HIS A 266 -13.81 -20.96 8.54
CA HIS A 266 -14.10 -22.22 7.83
C HIS A 266 -15.25 -22.11 6.83
N SER A 267 -16.32 -21.40 7.19
CA SER A 267 -17.51 -21.21 6.35
C SER A 267 -17.43 -19.91 5.54
N GLY A 268 -16.99 -18.81 6.17
CA GLY A 268 -16.87 -17.50 5.53
C GLY A 268 -18.20 -16.77 5.38
N LEU A 269 -18.17 -15.69 4.60
CA LEU A 269 -19.33 -14.85 4.26
C LEU A 269 -19.56 -14.86 2.76
N ALA A 270 -20.81 -14.79 2.31
CA ALA A 270 -21.13 -14.73 0.89
C ALA A 270 -20.44 -13.51 0.23
N ALA A 271 -19.64 -13.75 -0.81
CA ALA A 271 -18.98 -12.67 -1.55
C ALA A 271 -20.02 -11.89 -2.40
N PRO A 272 -19.96 -10.55 -2.42
CA PRO A 272 -20.74 -9.76 -3.38
C PRO A 272 -20.11 -9.86 -4.77
N ILE A 273 -20.92 -9.65 -5.82
CA ILE A 273 -20.39 -9.45 -7.19
C ILE A 273 -20.23 -7.96 -7.44
N LEU A 274 -18.98 -7.53 -7.63
CA LEU A 274 -18.63 -6.17 -8.03
C LEU A 274 -18.39 -6.10 -9.54
N ALA A 275 -18.44 -4.89 -10.10
CA ALA A 275 -17.86 -4.64 -11.41
C ALA A 275 -16.34 -4.90 -11.35
N PRO A 276 -15.69 -5.26 -12.48
CA PRO A 276 -14.24 -5.42 -12.51
C PRO A 276 -13.52 -4.17 -12.01
N ALA A 277 -12.33 -4.36 -11.45
CA ALA A 277 -11.49 -3.33 -10.85
C ALA A 277 -12.25 -2.44 -9.84
N ASN A 278 -12.92 -3.08 -8.88
CA ASN A 278 -13.57 -2.43 -7.73
C ASN A 278 -13.18 -3.15 -6.45
N ALA A 279 -13.21 -2.42 -5.33
CA ALA A 279 -12.90 -2.96 -4.02
C ALA A 279 -13.78 -2.34 -2.94
N PHE A 280 -13.89 -3.01 -1.79
CA PHE A 280 -14.44 -2.44 -0.55
C PHE A 280 -13.69 -2.96 0.67
N ILE A 281 -13.90 -2.32 1.82
CA ILE A 281 -13.28 -2.71 3.09
C ILE A 281 -14.28 -3.46 3.95
N ILE A 282 -13.77 -4.42 4.71
CA ILE A 282 -14.49 -5.25 5.67
C ILE A 282 -13.86 -5.00 7.04
N GLU A 283 -14.67 -4.51 7.99
CA GLU A 283 -14.27 -4.37 9.38
C GLU A 283 -14.77 -5.57 10.18
N ILE A 284 -13.89 -6.15 10.99
CA ILE A 284 -14.18 -7.27 11.90
C ILE A 284 -13.76 -6.84 13.30
N THR A 285 -14.68 -6.82 14.26
CA THR A 285 -14.40 -6.37 15.64
C THR A 285 -14.97 -7.36 16.64
N LYS A 286 -14.16 -7.81 17.59
CA LYS A 286 -14.56 -8.73 18.66
C LYS A 286 -15.60 -8.06 19.56
N ILE A 287 -16.65 -8.79 19.91
CA ILE A 287 -17.73 -8.34 20.81
C ILE A 287 -17.78 -9.14 22.10
#